data_AF-A0A2P4PEG7-F1
#
_entry.id   AF-A0A2P4PEG7-F1
#
_cell.length_a   1.000
_cell.length_b   1.000
_cell.length_c   1.000
_cell.angle_alpha   90.00
_cell.angle_beta   90.00
_cell.angle_gamma   90.00
#
_symmetry.space_group_name_H-M   'P 1'
#
loop_
_entity.id
_entity.type
_entity.pdbx_description
1 polymer ?
#
loop_
_entity_poly.entity_id
_entity_poly.type
_entity_poly.pdbx_seq_one_letter_code
_entity_poly.pdbx_strand_id
1 'polypeptide(L)'
;MRNIIYYSIICLVEKIKEYDLYIFDETKIIDLFINESFGEVKVNDNKLTFVDIIKGLFPKLLADFLRQEIKMTKAHIFETGVKFLDFVFDSTHKIWIDRCDLQKDKERSLGVTKEDKKHYSYDKNMNRWIL
;
A
#
# COMPACT_ATOMS: atom_id res chain seq x y z
N MET A 1 1.89 -11.99 6.43
CA MET A 1 2.07 -10.97 5.38
C MET A 1 1.84 -11.50 3.98
N ARG A 2 2.43 -12.63 3.55
CA ARG A 2 2.15 -13.23 2.22
C ARG A 2 0.66 -13.46 1.96
N ASN A 3 -0.08 -13.96 2.96
CA ASN A 3 -1.54 -14.13 2.85
C ASN A 3 -2.27 -12.79 2.64
N ILE A 4 -1.82 -11.70 3.27
CA ILE A 4 -2.45 -10.38 3.12
C ILE A 4 -2.29 -9.90 1.68
N ILE A 5 -1.08 -9.99 1.12
CA ILE A 5 -0.81 -9.60 -0.28
C ILE A 5 -1.71 -10.38 -1.22
N TYR A 6 -1.78 -11.71 -1.06
CA TYR A 6 -2.66 -12.55 -1.86
C TYR A 6 -4.12 -12.09 -1.78
N TYR A 7 -4.65 -11.89 -0.58
CA TYR A 7 -6.02 -11.41 -0.41
C TYR A 7 -6.24 -9.99 -0.93
N SER A 8 -5.22 -9.12 -0.90
CA SER A 8 -5.29 -7.79 -1.51
C SER A 8 -5.43 -7.87 -3.02
N ILE A 9 -4.71 -8.79 -3.68
CA ILE A 9 -4.86 -9.04 -5.12
C ILE A 9 -6.26 -9.58 -5.43
N ILE A 10 -6.75 -10.54 -4.64
CA ILE A 10 -8.12 -11.07 -4.80
C ILE A 10 -9.16 -9.95 -4.62
N CYS A 11 -9.02 -9.11 -3.58
CA CYS A 11 -9.89 -7.96 -3.37
C CYS A 11 -9.92 -7.05 -4.59
N LEU A 12 -8.77 -6.72 -5.16
CA LEU A 12 -8.70 -5.90 -6.38
C LEU A 12 -9.47 -6.54 -7.54
N VAL A 13 -9.27 -7.83 -7.78
CA VAL A 13 -9.97 -8.59 -8.83
C VAL A 13 -11.49 -8.58 -8.61
N GLU A 14 -11.94 -8.84 -7.39
CA GLU A 14 -13.36 -8.83 -7.02
C GLU A 14 -13.98 -7.46 -7.25
N LYS A 15 -13.30 -6.37 -6.87
CA LYS A 15 -13.80 -5.00 -7.10
C LYS A 15 -13.90 -4.63 -8.57
N ILE A 16 -13.05 -5.16 -9.43
CA ILE A 16 -13.19 -4.97 -10.89
C ILE A 16 -14.40 -5.75 -11.41
N LYS A 17 -14.61 -6.99 -10.92
CA LYS A 17 -15.75 -7.84 -11.31
C LYS A 17 -17.11 -7.28 -10.88
N GLU A 18 -17.18 -6.52 -9.79
CA GLU A 18 -18.42 -5.85 -9.34
C GLU A 18 -19.04 -4.94 -10.40
N TYR A 19 -18.27 -4.43 -11.36
CA TYR A 19 -18.80 -3.60 -12.44
C TYR A 19 -19.53 -4.40 -13.52
N ASP A 20 -19.29 -5.71 -13.66
CA ASP A 20 -19.86 -6.60 -14.71
C ASP A 20 -19.73 -6.06 -16.15
N LEU A 21 -18.70 -5.24 -16.40
CA LEU A 21 -18.47 -4.55 -17.67
C LEU A 21 -17.07 -4.82 -18.26
N TYR A 22 -16.18 -5.42 -17.46
CA TYR A 22 -14.77 -5.59 -17.80
C TYR A 22 -14.43 -7.07 -17.95
N ILE A 23 -13.92 -7.43 -19.12
CA ILE A 23 -13.37 -8.76 -19.40
C ILE A 23 -11.86 -8.65 -19.31
N PHE A 24 -11.25 -9.42 -18.43
CA PHE A 24 -9.81 -9.41 -18.21
C PHE A 24 -9.32 -10.78 -17.73
N ASP A 25 -8.02 -11.00 -17.90
CA ASP A 25 -7.33 -12.17 -17.39
C ASP A 25 -6.79 -11.87 -16.00
N GLU A 26 -7.32 -12.55 -14.99
CA GLU A 26 -6.94 -12.39 -13.59
C GLU A 26 -5.47 -12.73 -13.36
N THR A 27 -4.90 -13.67 -14.13
CA THR A 27 -3.50 -14.06 -13.96
C THR A 27 -2.57 -12.90 -14.29
N LYS A 28 -2.94 -12.01 -15.22
CA LYS A 28 -2.14 -10.82 -15.55
C LYS A 28 -2.01 -9.84 -14.39
N ILE A 29 -3.04 -9.71 -13.55
CA ILE A 29 -2.96 -8.88 -12.35
C ILE A 29 -2.01 -9.53 -11.33
N ILE A 30 -2.12 -10.85 -11.15
CA ILE A 30 -1.22 -11.60 -10.26
C ILE A 30 0.23 -11.47 -10.75
N ASP A 31 0.46 -11.66 -12.05
CA ASP A 31 1.77 -11.54 -12.69
C ASP A 31 2.33 -10.13 -12.53
N LEU A 32 1.51 -9.09 -12.63
CA LEU A 32 1.94 -7.71 -12.37
C LEU A 32 2.47 -7.57 -10.93
N PHE A 33 1.79 -8.14 -9.93
CA PHE A 33 2.25 -8.08 -8.54
C PHE A 33 3.52 -8.90 -8.27
N ILE A 34 3.74 -9.99 -9.01
CA ILE A 34 4.91 -10.86 -8.90
C ILE A 34 6.13 -10.26 -9.63
N ASN A 35 5.92 -9.75 -10.84
CA ASN A 35 6.98 -9.21 -11.69
C ASN A 35 7.41 -7.82 -11.26
N GLU A 36 6.49 -7.03 -10.72
CA GLU A 36 6.81 -5.78 -10.04
C GLU A 36 7.17 -6.03 -8.57
N SER A 37 7.77 -5.03 -7.92
CA SER A 37 8.08 -5.09 -6.48
C SER A 37 6.85 -4.98 -5.57
N PHE A 38 5.63 -5.00 -6.11
CA PHE A 38 4.41 -4.80 -5.33
C PHE A 38 4.17 -5.94 -4.33
N GLY A 39 4.67 -7.14 -4.58
CA GLY A 39 4.64 -8.24 -3.60
C GLY A 39 5.73 -8.19 -2.52
N GLU A 40 6.67 -7.24 -2.58
CA GLU A 40 7.79 -7.17 -1.65
C GLU A 40 7.42 -6.47 -0.32
N VAL A 41 7.78 -7.08 0.80
CA VAL A 41 7.53 -6.55 2.16
C VAL A 41 8.80 -5.97 2.79
N LYS A 42 9.59 -5.27 1.98
CA LYS A 42 10.81 -4.57 2.41
C LYS A 42 10.78 -3.18 1.80
N VAL A 43 11.31 -2.19 2.50
CA VAL A 43 11.47 -0.84 1.94
C VAL A 43 12.49 -0.89 0.81
N ASN A 44 12.21 -0.19 -0.29
CA ASN A 44 13.11 0.00 -1.41
C ASN A 44 13.03 1.45 -1.87
N ASP A 45 14.15 2.17 -1.87
CA ASP A 45 14.15 3.61 -2.20
C ASP A 45 13.93 3.88 -3.69
N ASN A 46 14.14 2.87 -4.55
CA ASN A 46 14.06 3.02 -6.00
C ASN A 46 12.77 2.48 -6.60
N LYS A 47 11.99 1.69 -5.84
CA LYS A 47 10.80 1.02 -6.35
C LYS A 47 9.69 1.03 -5.31
N LEU A 48 8.45 1.18 -5.78
CA LEU A 48 7.27 1.06 -4.93
C LEU A 48 7.07 -0.40 -4.52
N THR A 49 6.95 -0.63 -3.21
CA THR A 49 6.81 -1.97 -2.62
C THR A 49 5.45 -2.12 -1.94
N PHE A 50 5.12 -3.32 -1.45
CA PHE A 50 3.89 -3.52 -0.69
C PHE A 50 3.84 -2.63 0.57
N VAL A 51 5.00 -2.30 1.14
CA VAL A 51 5.11 -1.38 2.29
C VAL A 51 4.54 0.00 1.95
N ASP A 52 4.71 0.46 0.71
CA ASP A 52 4.21 1.76 0.25
C ASP A 52 2.71 1.71 -0.04
N ILE A 53 2.21 0.58 -0.53
CA ILE A 53 0.77 0.32 -0.67
C ILE A 53 0.08 0.34 0.70
N ILE A 54 0.70 -0.26 1.71
CA ILE A 54 0.22 -0.20 3.11
C ILE A 54 0.13 1.24 3.62
N LYS A 55 1.04 2.13 3.18
CA LYS A 55 0.99 3.57 3.51
C LYS A 55 -0.08 4.35 2.73
N GLY A 56 -0.86 3.67 1.88
CA GLY A 56 -1.91 4.29 1.06
C GLY A 56 -1.43 4.77 -0.31
N LEU A 57 -0.23 4.41 -0.76
CA LEU A 57 0.25 4.78 -2.09
C LEU A 57 -0.25 3.80 -3.14
N PHE A 58 -1.11 4.28 -4.04
CA PHE A 58 -1.58 3.48 -5.18
C PHE A 58 -0.52 3.45 -6.30
N PRO A 59 -0.07 2.28 -6.77
CA PRO A 59 0.97 2.22 -7.79
C PRO A 59 0.51 2.79 -9.13
N LYS A 60 1.29 3.71 -9.71
CA LYS A 60 0.99 4.27 -11.03
C LYS A 60 0.95 3.19 -12.12
N LEU A 61 1.89 2.25 -12.11
CA LEU A 61 1.90 1.14 -13.08
C LEU A 61 0.64 0.28 -12.98
N LEU A 62 0.10 0.10 -11.77
CA LEU A 62 -1.18 -0.59 -11.58
C LEU A 62 -2.33 0.22 -12.19
N ALA A 63 -2.40 1.53 -11.94
CA ALA A 63 -3.40 2.40 -12.57
C ALA A 63 -3.30 2.40 -14.10
N ASP A 64 -2.08 2.42 -14.63
CA ASP A 64 -1.81 2.37 -16.07
C ASP A 64 -2.25 1.03 -16.66
N PHE A 65 -1.95 -0.09 -16.00
CA PHE A 65 -2.43 -1.42 -16.39
C PHE A 65 -3.96 -1.48 -16.43
N LEU A 66 -4.65 -1.06 -15.36
CA LEU A 66 -6.12 -1.05 -15.30
C LEU A 66 -6.73 -0.21 -16.43
N ARG A 67 -6.10 0.91 -16.78
CA ARG A 67 -6.54 1.80 -17.85
C ARG A 67 -6.24 1.26 -19.24
N GLN A 68 -5.05 0.71 -19.46
CA GLN A 68 -4.54 0.38 -20.80
C GLN A 68 -4.88 -1.05 -21.20
N GLU A 69 -4.78 -2.01 -20.29
CA GLU A 69 -5.05 -3.42 -20.57
C GLU A 69 -6.54 -3.74 -20.35
N ILE A 70 -7.09 -3.31 -19.21
CA ILE A 70 -8.50 -3.64 -18.84
C ILE A 70 -9.48 -2.57 -19.38
N LYS A 71 -8.98 -1.43 -19.86
CA LYS A 71 -9.79 -0.33 -20.40
C LYS A 71 -10.78 0.26 -19.39
N MET A 72 -10.42 0.23 -18.10
CA MET A 72 -11.25 0.84 -17.07
C MET A 72 -11.32 2.36 -17.22
N THR A 73 -12.47 2.94 -16.86
CA THR A 73 -12.62 4.39 -16.80
C THR A 73 -11.82 4.96 -15.63
N LYS A 74 -11.40 6.22 -15.74
CA LYS A 74 -10.71 6.91 -14.63
C LYS A 74 -11.51 6.88 -13.33
N ALA A 75 -12.84 7.01 -13.40
CA ALA A 75 -13.72 6.97 -12.25
C ALA A 75 -13.70 5.60 -11.56
N HIS A 76 -13.84 4.51 -12.33
CA HIS A 76 -13.82 3.16 -11.77
C HIS A 76 -12.44 2.77 -11.23
N ILE A 77 -11.34 3.23 -11.86
CA ILE A 77 -9.99 3.02 -11.32
C ILE A 77 -9.85 3.71 -9.96
N PHE A 78 -10.35 4.93 -9.82
CA PHE A 78 -10.27 5.67 -8.56
C PHE A 78 -11.08 4.98 -7.45
N GLU A 79 -12.33 4.63 -7.74
CA GLU A 79 -13.19 3.93 -6.78
C GLU A 79 -12.61 2.56 -6.38
N THR A 80 -12.15 1.78 -7.35
CA THR A 80 -11.49 0.48 -7.12
C THR A 80 -10.23 0.64 -6.28
N GLY A 81 -9.42 1.65 -6.60
CA GLY A 81 -8.18 1.95 -5.88
C GLY A 81 -8.43 2.31 -4.42
N VAL A 82 -9.44 3.12 -4.13
CA VAL A 82 -9.85 3.45 -2.76
C VAL A 82 -10.27 2.18 -2.00
N LYS A 83 -11.19 1.40 -2.55
CA LYS A 83 -11.66 0.15 -1.90
C LYS A 83 -10.53 -0.85 -1.66
N PHE A 84 -9.61 -0.97 -2.61
CA PHE A 84 -8.42 -1.82 -2.49
C PHE A 84 -7.50 -1.34 -1.35
N LEU A 85 -7.21 -0.03 -1.29
CA LEU A 85 -6.35 0.52 -0.24
C LEU A 85 -7.00 0.43 1.14
N ASP A 86 -8.31 0.64 1.24
CA ASP A 86 -9.07 0.45 2.49
C ASP A 86 -8.92 -1.00 2.98
N PHE A 87 -9.07 -1.98 2.09
CA PHE A 87 -8.87 -3.39 2.43
C PHE A 87 -7.44 -3.68 2.91
N VAL A 88 -6.42 -3.16 2.20
CA VAL A 88 -5.02 -3.33 2.61
C VAL A 88 -4.78 -2.71 3.99
N PHE A 89 -5.30 -1.52 4.21
CA PHE A 89 -5.19 -0.81 5.48
C PHE A 89 -5.83 -1.64 6.60
N ASP A 90 -7.09 -2.02 6.47
CA ASP A 90 -7.81 -2.79 7.49
C ASP A 90 -7.14 -4.14 7.79
N SER A 91 -6.65 -4.81 6.74
CA SER A 91 -5.94 -6.09 6.86
C SER A 91 -4.59 -5.98 7.57
N THR A 92 -3.97 -4.79 7.55
CA THR A 92 -2.65 -4.56 8.18
C THR A 92 -2.72 -3.71 9.44
N HIS A 93 -3.83 -3.01 9.70
CA HIS A 93 -3.95 -2.03 10.77
C HIS A 93 -3.67 -2.63 12.15
N LYS A 94 -4.20 -3.83 12.43
CA LYS A 94 -3.94 -4.54 13.68
C LYS A 94 -2.46 -4.83 13.90
N ILE A 95 -1.72 -5.18 12.84
CA ILE A 95 -0.27 -5.42 12.91
C ILE A 95 0.47 -4.13 13.30
N TRP A 96 0.00 -2.98 12.81
CA TRP A 96 0.59 -1.69 13.16
C TRP A 96 0.26 -1.24 14.58
N ILE A 97 -0.94 -1.49 15.08
CA ILE A 97 -1.31 -1.20 16.48
C ILE A 97 -0.36 -1.92 17.44
N ASP A 98 -0.21 -3.23 17.29
CA ASP A 98 0.64 -4.04 18.19
C ASP A 98 2.10 -3.55 18.16
N ARG A 99 2.61 -3.21 16.98
CA ARG A 99 3.96 -2.63 16.82
C ARG A 99 4.09 -1.26 17.46
N CYS A 100 3.08 -0.40 17.30
CA CYS A 100 3.06 0.92 17.91
C CYS A 100 3.06 0.84 19.44
N ASP A 101 2.34 -0.11 20.02
CA ASP A 101 2.31 -0.28 21.48
C ASP A 101 3.63 -0.86 22.01
N LEU A 102 4.20 -1.85 21.35
CA LEU A 102 5.56 -2.33 21.66
C LEU A 102 6.62 -1.22 21.55
N GLN A 103 6.49 -0.32 20.57
CA GLN A 103 7.37 0.82 20.41
C GLN A 103 7.23 1.81 21.57
N LYS A 104 5.98 2.12 21.99
CA LYS A 104 5.74 2.99 23.16
C LYS A 104 6.34 2.41 24.43
N ASP A 105 6.25 1.10 24.64
CA ASP A 105 6.81 0.46 25.83
C ASP A 105 8.34 0.47 25.82
N LYS A 106 8.96 0.23 24.66
CA LYS A 106 10.42 0.40 24.50
C LYS A 106 10.87 1.82 24.80
N GLU A 107 10.19 2.81 24.24
CA GLU A 107 10.48 4.23 24.47
C GLU A 107 10.36 4.59 25.95
N ARG A 108 9.29 4.14 26.63
CA ARG A 108 9.12 4.31 28.07
C ARG A 108 10.26 3.68 28.85
N SER A 109 10.69 2.47 28.50
CA SER A 109 11.80 1.79 29.17
C SER A 109 13.15 2.51 29.00
N LEU A 110 13.30 3.25 27.91
CA LEU A 110 14.47 4.06 27.60
C LEU A 110 14.35 5.51 28.12
N GLY A 111 13.25 5.86 28.79
CA GLY A 111 12.99 7.20 29.27
C GLY A 111 12.70 8.23 28.17
N VAL A 112 12.41 7.79 26.94
CA VAL A 112 12.11 8.68 25.80
C VAL A 112 10.73 9.30 26.00
N THR A 113 10.70 10.63 26.12
CA THR A 113 9.49 11.41 26.35
C THR A 113 8.87 11.92 25.05
N LYS A 114 7.68 12.51 25.14
CA LYS A 114 7.07 13.20 24.01
C LYS A 114 7.86 14.46 23.62
N GLU A 115 8.48 15.15 24.57
CA GLU A 115 9.38 16.28 24.26
C GLU A 115 10.57 15.85 23.40
N ASP A 116 11.23 14.74 23.76
CA ASP A 116 12.40 14.23 23.04
C ASP A 116 12.08 13.97 21.55
N LYS A 117 10.91 13.40 21.27
CA LYS A 117 10.47 13.13 19.90
C LYS A 117 10.20 14.40 19.07
N LYS A 118 9.75 15.48 19.70
CA LYS A 118 9.50 16.76 19.03
C LYS A 118 10.81 17.41 18.55
N HIS A 119 11.91 17.17 19.25
CA HIS A 119 13.22 17.68 18.84
C HIS A 119 13.77 16.98 17.58
N TYR A 120 13.36 15.74 17.32
CA TYR A 120 13.73 14.98 16.11
C TYR A 120 12.71 15.08 14.97
N SER A 121 11.49 15.58 15.21
CA SER A 121 10.41 15.61 14.20
C SER A 121 10.55 16.72 13.16
N TYR A 122 11.64 17.49 13.14
CA TYR A 122 11.83 18.59 12.20
C TYR A 122 13.23 18.58 11.58
N ASP A 123 13.54 17.56 10.78
CA ASP A 123 14.58 17.70 9.78
C ASP A 123 14.04 18.58 8.63
N LYS A 124 14.45 19.86 8.62
CA LYS A 124 14.11 20.84 7.57
C LYS A 124 14.47 20.38 6.15
N ASN A 125 15.23 19.29 6.01
CA ASN A 125 15.71 18.79 4.73
C ASN A 125 14.80 17.74 4.06
N MET A 126 13.69 17.32 4.69
CA MET A 126 12.75 16.36 4.09
C MET A 126 11.89 16.92 2.94
N ASN A 127 12.22 18.10 2.41
CA ASN A 127 11.62 18.67 1.19
C ASN A 127 12.54 18.56 -0.04
N ARG A 128 13.71 17.90 0.05
CA ARG A 128 14.69 17.90 -1.04
C ARG A 128 14.55 16.76 -2.06
N TRP A 129 13.66 15.80 -1.84
CA TRP A 129 13.54 14.58 -2.68
C TRP A 129 12.19 14.41 -3.38
N ILE A 130 11.36 15.47 -3.43
CA ILE A 130 10.17 15.49 -4.30
C ILE A 130 10.36 16.62 -5.32
N LEU A 131 11.18 16.36 -6.33
CA LEU A 131 11.15 16.97 -7.67
C LEU A 131 11.72 15.98 -8.67
#